data_AF-A0A6G7RTW3-F1
#
_entry.id   AF-A0A6G7RTW3-F1
#
_cell.length_a   1.000
_cell.length_b   1.000
_cell.length_c   1.000
_cell.angle_alpha   90.00
_cell.angle_beta   90.00
_cell.angle_gamma   90.00
#
_symmetry.space_group_name_H-M   'P 1'
#
loop_
_entity.id
_entity.type
_entity.pdbx_description
1 polymer ?
#
loop_
_entity_poly.entity_id
_entity_poly.type
_entity_poly.pdbx_seq_one_letter_code
_entity_poly.pdbx_strand_id
1 'polypeptide(L)'
;MRKLLTHFIIFFTYFTTICAQEATPFKSEKSFYIYGDATTIGNNILSKDVKLPFNQPLITNDDIEMVYVDVDQDITTFSSSSAQLKLPENQSNIVYAALYWTGTYSYIYGSKREQNGQLFFQGKRDRNRSVLSTVKLKLPHQNYQDIQGKVIFDGYKKAAFHLNAPYACYADVTKLLKNAMHLDGQITVANIHATQGFVAGGSSAGWMLYIVYEAPTTQPKFITTFNGFAHVGTDPVIINLKGFKVPEEGEFKTNLTLAALEGDSDITEDECFIANPKLKTATRLKTEFRVEKNFFNSTVNQNIKRIPDSKNTLGFDIATLTIENTNEVVLDNTTEEVELLFNTKEDRFYLFFTAFETEISKEFFDKIELNDQPNVVKLNSQNIENQIIEVKKAVITKEEEQEKTVALNSIKTNDSISFKTENNDVNQSEKEVNFKSKLITKGQSQQLQSGNVIISSSTYVEALKIKDKPLETQQFKLILEKNAAEIKGVKQGYYVITKFFSSPENAFKWQEHLKTKGYETKFLIDESKKLYYVYLLHTENFYDAYMQHKTLLEQSMFKDNWVFKVNMTDF
;
A
#
# COMPACT_ATOMS: atom_id res chain seq x y z
N MET A 1 -51.80 -49.32 -2.67
CA MET A 1 -51.25 -47.96 -2.48
C MET A 1 -49.91 -48.03 -1.74
N ARG A 2 -48.78 -47.91 -2.45
CA ARG A 2 -47.55 -47.29 -1.95
C ARG A 2 -46.55 -47.21 -3.11
N LYS A 3 -46.17 -45.97 -3.43
CA LYS A 3 -45.28 -45.55 -4.52
C LYS A 3 -43.83 -45.92 -4.17
N LEU A 4 -43.09 -46.47 -5.13
CA LEU A 4 -41.63 -46.37 -5.19
C LEU A 4 -41.32 -45.09 -5.97
N LEU A 5 -40.65 -44.13 -5.34
CA LEU A 5 -40.10 -42.96 -6.02
C LEU A 5 -38.65 -42.79 -5.56
N THR A 6 -37.74 -43.27 -6.40
CA THR A 6 -36.29 -43.04 -6.35
C THR A 6 -36.02 -41.55 -6.49
N HIS A 7 -35.38 -40.94 -5.49
CA HIS A 7 -34.85 -39.57 -5.59
C HIS A 7 -33.35 -39.63 -5.86
N PHE A 8 -32.95 -39.12 -7.02
CA PHE A 8 -31.59 -38.70 -7.33
C PHE A 8 -31.32 -37.40 -6.58
N ILE A 9 -30.31 -37.38 -5.70
CA ILE A 9 -29.81 -36.14 -5.10
C ILE A 9 -28.61 -35.69 -5.95
N ILE A 10 -28.81 -34.61 -6.71
CA ILE A 10 -27.75 -33.90 -7.41
C ILE A 10 -27.07 -32.99 -6.38
N PHE A 11 -25.82 -33.27 -6.06
CA PHE A 11 -24.99 -32.42 -5.21
C PHE A 11 -24.37 -31.32 -6.07
N PHE A 12 -24.86 -30.10 -5.96
CA PHE A 12 -24.28 -28.93 -6.61
C PHE A 12 -23.15 -28.39 -5.72
N THR A 13 -21.90 -28.76 -6.03
CA THR A 13 -20.73 -28.16 -5.37
C THR A 13 -20.46 -26.80 -5.98
N TYR A 14 -20.87 -25.74 -5.27
CA TYR A 14 -20.39 -24.38 -5.50
C TYR A 14 -18.91 -24.30 -5.09
N PHE A 15 -18.01 -24.21 -6.08
CA PHE A 15 -16.66 -23.75 -5.84
C PHE A 15 -16.70 -22.22 -5.68
N THR A 16 -16.65 -21.72 -4.45
CA THR A 16 -16.29 -20.33 -4.18
C THR A 16 -14.79 -20.26 -3.97
N THR A 17 -14.07 -19.67 -4.91
CA THR A 17 -12.69 -19.25 -4.72
C THR A 17 -12.69 -18.08 -3.73
N ILE A 18 -12.22 -18.30 -2.51
CA ILE A 18 -12.00 -17.25 -1.51
C ILE A 18 -10.58 -16.75 -1.71
N CYS A 19 -10.40 -15.58 -2.33
CA CYS A 19 -9.14 -14.85 -2.29
C CYS A 19 -9.07 -14.12 -0.95
N ALA A 20 -8.33 -14.67 0.02
CA ALA A 20 -8.22 -14.16 1.39
C ALA A 20 -7.14 -13.07 1.58
N GLN A 21 -6.57 -12.55 0.50
CA GLN A 21 -5.36 -11.71 0.53
C GLN A 21 -5.59 -10.24 0.16
N GLU A 22 -6.64 -9.97 -0.62
CA GLU A 22 -7.03 -8.62 -0.98
C GLU A 22 -8.01 -8.08 0.07
N ALA A 23 -7.62 -7.03 0.81
CA ALA A 23 -8.50 -6.42 1.81
C ALA A 23 -9.74 -5.79 1.15
N THR A 24 -9.51 -5.16 -0.01
CA THR A 24 -10.51 -4.86 -1.02
C THR A 24 -10.01 -5.45 -2.35
N PRO A 25 -10.77 -6.39 -2.98
CA PRO A 25 -10.32 -7.04 -4.20
C PRO A 25 -9.92 -6.07 -5.31
N PHE A 26 -8.80 -6.34 -5.98
CA PHE A 26 -8.40 -5.56 -7.15
C PHE A 26 -9.34 -5.88 -8.30
N LYS A 27 -10.11 -4.87 -8.71
CA LYS A 27 -11.06 -4.99 -9.82
C LYS A 27 -10.71 -3.98 -10.88
N SER A 28 -10.94 -4.36 -12.12
CA SER A 28 -10.87 -3.42 -13.24
C SER A 28 -11.92 -2.32 -12.99
N GLU A 29 -11.47 -1.07 -12.94
CA GLU A 29 -12.31 0.11 -12.78
C GLU A 29 -12.81 0.57 -14.15
N LYS A 30 -11.89 0.80 -15.10
CA LYS A 30 -12.19 1.14 -16.48
C LYS A 30 -11.16 0.56 -17.44
N SER A 31 -11.65 0.14 -18.61
CA SER A 31 -10.85 -0.30 -19.75
C SER A 31 -11.19 0.51 -21.00
N PHE A 32 -10.18 0.78 -21.81
CA PHE A 32 -10.26 1.61 -23.01
C PHE A 32 -9.56 0.89 -24.16
N TYR A 33 -10.18 0.98 -25.34
CA TYR A 33 -9.57 0.66 -26.62
C TYR A 33 -9.49 1.98 -27.37
N ILE A 34 -8.28 2.49 -27.64
CA ILE A 34 -8.12 3.89 -28.04
C ILE A 34 -6.86 4.13 -28.87
N TYR A 35 -6.94 5.04 -29.84
CA TYR A 35 -5.78 5.74 -30.38
C TYR A 35 -5.40 6.86 -29.41
N GLY A 36 -4.47 6.56 -28.53
CA GLY A 36 -4.18 7.43 -27.40
C GLY A 36 -3.10 6.88 -26.50
N ASP A 37 -2.93 7.55 -25.38
CA ASP A 37 -1.94 7.22 -24.37
C ASP A 37 -2.47 7.53 -22.98
N ALA A 38 -1.67 7.19 -21.97
CA ALA A 38 -1.91 7.62 -20.62
C ALA A 38 -0.66 8.23 -19.97
N THR A 39 -0.91 9.03 -18.93
CA THR A 39 0.15 9.60 -18.11
C THR A 39 -0.28 9.62 -16.66
N THR A 40 0.71 9.68 -15.77
CA THR A 40 0.51 9.79 -14.33
C THR A 40 1.40 10.86 -13.74
N ILE A 41 0.86 11.62 -12.80
CA ILE A 41 1.63 12.52 -11.94
C ILE A 41 1.19 12.33 -10.49
N GLY A 42 2.02 12.73 -9.54
CA GLY A 42 1.66 12.64 -8.13
C GLY A 42 2.79 13.08 -7.23
N ASN A 43 2.52 13.17 -5.93
CA ASN A 43 3.53 13.50 -4.94
C ASN A 43 3.16 13.02 -3.53
N ASN A 44 4.15 12.93 -2.64
CA ASN A 44 3.94 12.67 -1.22
C ASN A 44 3.34 13.91 -0.52
N ILE A 45 2.63 13.69 0.59
CA ILE A 45 2.04 14.77 1.41
C ILE A 45 2.58 14.78 2.86
N LEU A 46 3.38 13.78 3.22
CA LEU A 46 4.14 13.74 4.48
C LEU A 46 5.65 13.81 4.20
N SER A 47 6.38 14.52 5.06
CA SER A 47 7.83 14.65 4.99
C SER A 47 8.41 14.93 6.37
N LYS A 48 9.73 15.02 6.49
CA LYS A 48 10.43 15.52 7.68
C LYS A 48 10.31 17.05 7.83
N ASP A 49 10.09 17.75 6.72
CA ASP A 49 10.00 19.21 6.66
C ASP A 49 8.74 19.62 5.90
N VAL A 50 8.17 20.77 6.28
CA VAL A 50 6.92 21.29 5.69
C VAL A 50 7.10 21.66 4.21
N LYS A 51 8.29 22.09 3.78
CA LYS A 51 8.52 22.59 2.41
C LYS A 51 9.72 21.98 1.70
N LEU A 52 10.72 21.52 2.46
CA LEU A 52 11.96 21.03 1.88
C LEU A 52 11.82 19.57 1.44
N PRO A 53 12.44 19.20 0.29
CA PRO A 53 12.47 17.82 -0.14
C PRO A 53 13.28 16.95 0.82
N PHE A 54 12.82 15.71 1.00
CA PHE A 54 13.54 14.70 1.77
C PHE A 54 14.42 13.86 0.84
N ASN A 55 15.74 14.00 1.00
CA ASN A 55 16.73 13.44 0.08
C ASN A 55 17.72 12.49 0.77
N GLN A 56 17.24 11.73 1.77
CA GLN A 56 18.03 10.72 2.48
C GLN A 56 17.47 9.32 2.15
N PRO A 57 18.07 8.60 1.18
CA PRO A 57 17.48 7.37 0.63
C PRO A 57 17.63 6.14 1.53
N LEU A 58 18.37 6.22 2.63
CA LEU A 58 18.58 5.09 3.57
C LEU A 58 17.81 5.27 4.89
N ILE A 59 16.85 6.20 4.92
CA ILE A 59 16.02 6.42 6.11
C ILE A 59 14.60 5.98 5.79
N THR A 60 14.11 5.04 6.58
CA THR A 60 12.75 4.53 6.54
C THR A 60 11.77 5.53 7.12
N ASN A 61 10.50 5.40 6.74
CA ASN A 61 9.45 6.24 7.29
C ASN A 61 9.19 5.98 8.80
N ASP A 62 9.63 4.83 9.33
CA ASP A 62 9.60 4.45 10.75
C ASP A 62 10.39 5.38 11.68
N ASP A 63 11.46 5.97 11.15
CA ASP A 63 12.44 6.73 11.92
C ASP A 63 12.26 8.24 11.84
N ILE A 64 11.22 8.68 11.14
CA ILE A 64 10.94 10.10 10.95
C ILE A 64 9.68 10.51 11.71
N GLU A 65 9.81 11.62 12.45
CA GLU A 65 8.66 12.33 12.96
C GLU A 65 8.03 13.12 11.80
N MET A 66 6.94 12.61 11.23
CA MET A 66 6.36 13.16 10.02
C MET A 66 5.60 14.47 10.28
N VAL A 67 5.71 15.40 9.34
CA VAL A 67 4.88 16.59 9.25
C VAL A 67 4.18 16.64 7.89
N TYR A 68 3.07 17.36 7.82
CA TYR A 68 2.47 17.64 6.53
C TYR A 68 3.38 18.53 5.70
N VAL A 69 3.55 18.15 4.44
CA VAL A 69 4.06 19.04 3.42
C VAL A 69 3.00 20.10 3.16
N ASP A 70 3.40 21.37 3.11
CA ASP A 70 2.55 22.50 2.74
C ASP A 70 3.35 23.55 1.94
N VAL A 71 3.16 23.54 0.62
CA VAL A 71 3.91 24.34 -0.36
C VAL A 71 3.18 25.58 -0.85
N ASP A 72 1.91 25.79 -0.49
CA ASP A 72 1.04 26.78 -1.14
C ASP A 72 0.68 28.03 -0.30
N GLN A 73 1.05 28.07 0.98
CA GLN A 73 0.73 29.18 1.92
C GLN A 73 -0.76 29.54 2.01
N ASP A 74 -1.65 28.65 1.54
CA ASP A 74 -3.09 28.88 1.54
C ASP A 74 -3.66 28.56 2.93
N ILE A 75 -4.25 29.55 3.61
CA ILE A 75 -4.79 29.34 4.97
C ILE A 75 -5.98 28.37 5.04
N THR A 76 -6.54 27.99 3.88
CA THR A 76 -7.64 27.04 3.77
C THR A 76 -7.16 25.61 3.51
N THR A 77 -5.84 25.40 3.43
CA THR A 77 -5.18 24.10 3.36
C THR A 77 -4.39 23.82 4.63
N PHE A 78 -4.23 22.55 5.00
CA PHE A 78 -3.34 22.12 6.10
C PHE A 78 -2.17 21.24 5.61
N SER A 79 -2.26 20.80 4.36
CA SER A 79 -1.24 20.05 3.65
C SER A 79 -1.40 20.37 2.18
N SER A 80 -0.31 20.47 1.43
CA SER A 80 -0.34 20.69 -0.01
C SER A 80 0.97 20.23 -0.66
N SER A 81 0.89 19.50 -1.77
CA SER A 81 2.04 19.17 -2.61
C SER A 81 1.66 19.18 -4.08
N SER A 82 2.65 19.43 -4.94
CA SER A 82 2.41 19.68 -6.36
C SER A 82 3.21 18.75 -7.27
N ALA A 83 2.68 18.54 -8.46
CA ALA A 83 3.37 17.91 -9.58
C ALA A 83 3.00 18.63 -10.89
N GLN A 84 3.93 18.68 -11.84
CA GLN A 84 3.74 19.29 -13.14
C GLN A 84 3.07 18.29 -14.09
N LEU A 85 1.88 18.63 -14.59
CA LEU A 85 1.30 17.96 -15.75
C LEU A 85 1.89 18.55 -17.03
N LYS A 86 2.31 17.66 -17.93
CA LYS A 86 2.65 18.01 -19.30
C LYS A 86 2.12 16.92 -20.23
N LEU A 87 1.10 17.25 -21.00
CA LEU A 87 0.60 16.37 -22.05
C LEU A 87 1.36 16.62 -23.36
N PRO A 88 1.39 15.65 -24.29
CA PRO A 88 1.91 15.86 -25.63
C PRO A 88 1.11 16.96 -26.36
N GLU A 89 1.79 17.83 -27.12
CA GLU A 89 1.16 18.95 -27.87
C GLU A 89 0.09 18.48 -28.86
N ASN A 90 0.18 17.23 -29.32
CA ASN A 90 -0.70 16.60 -30.30
C ASN A 90 -1.86 15.80 -29.67
N GLN A 91 -2.11 15.90 -28.36
CA GLN A 91 -3.29 15.27 -27.76
C GLN A 91 -4.59 15.97 -28.19
N SER A 92 -5.65 15.19 -28.46
CA SER A 92 -6.93 15.74 -28.96
C SER A 92 -8.00 15.85 -27.87
N ASN A 93 -7.97 15.00 -26.84
CA ASN A 93 -9.07 14.92 -25.85
C ASN A 93 -8.66 14.07 -24.63
N ILE A 94 -8.99 14.52 -23.42
CA ILE A 94 -8.93 13.66 -22.23
C ILE A 94 -10.11 12.70 -22.28
N VAL A 95 -9.89 11.40 -22.13
CA VAL A 95 -10.98 10.41 -22.10
C VAL A 95 -11.36 10.04 -20.69
N TYR A 96 -10.35 9.97 -19.81
CA TYR A 96 -10.53 9.64 -18.42
C TYR A 96 -9.47 10.32 -17.57
N ALA A 97 -9.86 10.81 -16.40
CA ALA A 97 -8.93 11.24 -15.38
C ALA A 97 -9.43 10.83 -13.99
N ALA A 98 -8.57 10.20 -13.22
CA ALA A 98 -8.87 9.78 -11.85
C ALA A 98 -7.81 10.27 -10.89
N LEU A 99 -8.28 10.96 -9.84
CA LEU A 99 -7.47 11.38 -8.72
C LEU A 99 -7.57 10.34 -7.62
N TYR A 100 -6.43 9.79 -7.22
CA TYR A 100 -6.26 8.90 -6.08
C TYR A 100 -5.51 9.63 -4.97
N TRP A 101 -5.89 9.37 -3.73
CA TRP A 101 -5.12 9.79 -2.56
C TRP A 101 -5.20 8.72 -1.48
N THR A 102 -4.15 8.68 -0.68
CA THR A 102 -3.91 7.56 0.22
C THR A 102 -3.08 8.02 1.41
N GLY A 103 -3.15 7.31 2.52
CA GLY A 103 -2.25 7.51 3.64
C GLY A 103 -2.50 6.59 4.81
N THR A 104 -1.62 6.62 5.81
CA THR A 104 -1.80 5.95 7.10
C THR A 104 -2.37 6.92 8.14
N TYR A 105 -3.60 6.68 8.59
CA TYR A 105 -4.32 7.62 9.47
C TYR A 105 -4.87 6.93 10.73
N SER A 106 -3.98 6.53 11.62
CA SER A 106 -4.31 5.93 12.92
C SER A 106 -4.51 7.01 13.99
N TYR A 107 -3.68 8.05 13.96
CA TYR A 107 -3.70 9.17 14.89
C TYR A 107 -3.75 10.51 14.14
N ILE A 108 -4.25 11.55 14.79
CA ILE A 108 -4.06 12.94 14.33
C ILE A 108 -2.57 13.29 14.42
N TYR A 109 -2.00 12.99 15.58
CA TYR A 109 -0.57 13.09 15.86
C TYR A 109 -0.18 11.93 16.76
N GLY A 110 0.82 11.16 16.35
CA GLY A 110 1.35 10.03 17.08
C GLY A 110 2.74 10.30 17.64
N SER A 111 3.06 9.65 18.76
CA SER A 111 4.34 9.76 19.45
C SER A 111 4.95 8.37 19.64
N LYS A 112 6.28 8.27 19.49
CA LYS A 112 7.08 7.06 19.69
C LYS A 112 7.83 7.15 21.03
N ARG A 113 7.80 6.09 21.83
CA ARG A 113 8.62 5.94 23.04
C ARG A 113 9.32 4.60 23.02
N GLU A 114 10.60 4.57 23.33
CA GLU A 114 11.31 3.32 23.56
C GLU A 114 11.38 3.00 25.06
N GLN A 115 11.14 1.74 25.43
CA GLN A 115 11.41 1.23 26.78
C GLN A 115 11.83 -0.24 26.70
N ASN A 116 12.95 -0.58 27.34
CA ASN A 116 13.52 -1.94 27.35
C ASN A 116 13.71 -2.53 25.94
N GLY A 117 14.17 -1.72 24.97
CA GLY A 117 14.35 -2.15 23.58
C GLY A 117 13.05 -2.40 22.80
N GLN A 118 11.90 -1.97 23.32
CA GLN A 118 10.61 -2.05 22.64
C GLN A 118 10.10 -0.66 22.30
N LEU A 119 9.68 -0.47 21.05
CA LEU A 119 9.06 0.75 20.57
C LEU A 119 7.57 0.74 20.84
N PHE A 120 7.07 1.80 21.49
CA PHE A 120 5.67 2.01 21.83
C PHE A 120 5.12 3.22 21.08
N PHE A 121 3.89 3.10 20.58
CA PHE A 121 3.23 4.13 19.81
C PHE A 121 1.90 4.51 20.45
N GLN A 122 1.60 5.80 20.45
CA GLN A 122 0.35 6.33 21.00
C GLN A 122 0.01 7.67 20.34
N GLY A 123 -1.28 8.03 20.29
CA GLY A 123 -1.70 9.32 19.77
C GLY A 123 -3.19 9.54 20.00
N LYS A 124 -3.67 10.76 19.73
CA LYS A 124 -5.11 11.03 19.70
C LYS A 124 -5.65 10.47 18.39
N ARG A 125 -6.51 9.44 18.44
CA ARG A 125 -7.20 8.91 17.26
C ARG A 125 -8.30 9.87 16.80
N ASP A 126 -8.44 10.08 15.49
CA ASP A 126 -9.63 10.69 14.93
C ASP A 126 -10.65 9.61 14.58
N ARG A 127 -11.80 9.64 15.25
CA ARG A 127 -12.90 8.70 14.99
C ARG A 127 -13.76 9.14 13.81
N ASN A 128 -13.66 10.40 13.39
CA ASN A 128 -14.38 10.89 12.23
C ASN A 128 -13.66 10.48 10.95
N ARG A 129 -14.06 9.36 10.35
CA ARG A 129 -13.48 8.87 9.11
C ARG A 129 -14.06 9.52 7.84
N SER A 130 -15.08 10.39 7.94
CA SER A 130 -15.66 11.04 6.76
C SER A 130 -14.68 12.00 6.08
N VAL A 131 -13.74 12.55 6.85
CA VAL A 131 -12.70 13.49 6.39
C VAL A 131 -11.78 12.89 5.32
N LEU A 132 -11.64 11.56 5.28
CA LEU A 132 -10.79 10.87 4.31
C LEU A 132 -11.29 11.06 2.88
N SER A 133 -12.60 11.21 2.69
CA SER A 133 -13.22 11.18 1.38
C SER A 133 -13.22 12.52 0.65
N THR A 134 -12.60 13.55 1.23
CA THR A 134 -12.57 14.91 0.69
C THR A 134 -11.16 15.46 0.65
N VAL A 135 -10.77 16.01 -0.49
CA VAL A 135 -9.49 16.71 -0.69
C VAL A 135 -9.73 18.00 -1.47
N LYS A 136 -8.70 18.84 -1.59
CA LYS A 136 -8.71 20.01 -2.45
C LYS A 136 -7.80 19.82 -3.65
N LEU A 137 -8.26 20.20 -4.83
CA LEU A 137 -7.49 20.15 -6.07
C LEU A 137 -7.40 21.55 -6.68
N LYS A 138 -6.19 21.96 -7.06
CA LYS A 138 -5.92 23.20 -7.79
C LYS A 138 -5.32 22.85 -9.15
N LEU A 139 -6.05 23.20 -10.20
CA LEU A 139 -5.58 23.11 -11.57
C LEU A 139 -4.74 24.35 -11.95
N PRO A 140 -3.96 24.29 -13.04
CA PRO A 140 -3.13 25.40 -13.47
C PRO A 140 -3.94 26.69 -13.62
N HIS A 141 -3.46 27.76 -12.99
CA HIS A 141 -4.09 29.10 -13.03
C HIS A 141 -5.54 29.15 -12.51
N GLN A 142 -5.95 28.20 -11.68
CA GLN A 142 -7.28 28.18 -11.05
C GLN A 142 -7.18 28.25 -9.51
N ASN A 143 -8.33 28.46 -8.88
CA ASN A 143 -8.47 28.35 -7.43
C ASN A 143 -8.67 26.89 -7.02
N TYR A 144 -8.51 26.61 -5.72
CA TYR A 144 -8.86 25.32 -5.14
C TYR A 144 -10.33 24.96 -5.35
N GLN A 145 -10.57 23.68 -5.61
CA GLN A 145 -11.88 23.07 -5.71
C GLN A 145 -11.95 21.87 -4.77
N ASP A 146 -13.04 21.77 -4.02
CA ASP A 146 -13.28 20.60 -3.17
C ASP A 146 -13.64 19.39 -4.04
N ILE A 147 -12.94 18.28 -3.83
CA ILE A 147 -13.15 17.02 -4.51
C ILE A 147 -13.70 16.01 -3.53
N GLN A 148 -14.92 15.53 -3.79
CA GLN A 148 -15.53 14.42 -3.07
C GLN A 148 -15.20 13.11 -3.80
N GLY A 149 -14.47 12.22 -3.11
CA GLY A 149 -14.19 10.88 -3.59
C GLY A 149 -14.99 9.80 -2.89
N LYS A 150 -14.69 8.57 -3.30
CA LYS A 150 -15.14 7.33 -2.68
C LYS A 150 -13.95 6.70 -1.95
N VAL A 151 -14.22 6.16 -0.76
CA VAL A 151 -13.25 5.36 -0.01
C VAL A 151 -13.19 3.97 -0.62
N ILE A 152 -12.03 3.57 -1.16
CA ILE A 152 -11.74 2.21 -1.64
C ILE A 152 -11.53 1.29 -0.45
N PHE A 153 -10.77 1.77 0.53
CA PHE A 153 -10.42 1.03 1.74
C PHE A 153 -10.16 1.99 2.90
N ASP A 154 -10.52 1.57 4.11
CA ASP A 154 -10.20 2.27 5.37
C ASP A 154 -9.81 1.24 6.43
N GLY A 155 -8.51 1.11 6.65
CA GLY A 155 -7.91 0.18 7.58
C GLY A 155 -8.29 0.44 9.03
N TYR A 156 -8.76 1.64 9.39
CA TYR A 156 -9.27 1.92 10.73
C TYR A 156 -10.51 1.08 11.09
N LYS A 157 -11.23 0.56 10.09
CA LYS A 157 -12.43 -0.27 10.29
C LYS A 157 -12.12 -1.77 10.34
N LYS A 158 -10.85 -2.16 10.24
CA LYS A 158 -10.40 -3.55 10.10
C LYS A 158 -9.27 -3.82 11.09
N ALA A 159 -9.50 -4.71 12.05
CA ALA A 159 -8.55 -4.99 13.13
C ALA A 159 -7.11 -5.22 12.63
N ALA A 160 -7.01 -6.02 11.57
CA ALA A 160 -5.86 -6.31 10.72
C ALA A 160 -4.96 -5.13 10.36
N PHE A 161 -5.57 -3.95 10.19
CA PHE A 161 -4.95 -2.75 9.66
C PHE A 161 -4.94 -1.61 10.69
N HIS A 162 -5.40 -1.82 11.92
CA HIS A 162 -5.52 -0.75 12.92
C HIS A 162 -4.19 -0.10 13.32
N LEU A 163 -3.06 -0.78 13.06
CA LEU A 163 -1.72 -0.34 13.46
C LEU A 163 -1.38 1.04 12.86
N ASN A 164 -1.36 1.13 11.53
CA ASN A 164 -1.18 2.39 10.81
C ASN A 164 -2.44 2.88 10.10
N ALA A 165 -3.52 2.08 10.09
CA ALA A 165 -4.83 2.42 9.53
C ALA A 165 -4.70 3.05 8.13
N PRO A 166 -4.09 2.33 7.17
CA PRO A 166 -3.95 2.81 5.81
C PRO A 166 -5.34 2.93 5.17
N TYR A 167 -5.48 3.88 4.26
CA TYR A 167 -6.70 4.08 3.50
C TYR A 167 -6.35 4.51 2.09
N ALA A 168 -7.24 4.20 1.15
CA ALA A 168 -7.14 4.70 -0.22
C ALA A 168 -8.50 5.22 -0.66
N CYS A 169 -8.50 6.32 -1.39
CA CYS A 169 -9.67 6.96 -1.96
C CYS A 169 -9.45 7.27 -3.44
N TYR A 170 -10.55 7.43 -4.17
CA TYR A 170 -10.51 7.89 -5.56
C TYR A 170 -11.67 8.81 -5.92
N ALA A 171 -11.46 9.65 -6.92
CA ALA A 171 -12.48 10.46 -7.56
C ALA A 171 -12.27 10.51 -9.09
N ASP A 172 -13.35 10.35 -9.84
CA ASP A 172 -13.36 10.62 -11.29
C ASP A 172 -13.41 12.14 -11.50
N VAL A 173 -12.29 12.70 -11.96
CA VAL A 173 -12.11 14.14 -12.22
C VAL A 173 -12.10 14.45 -13.72
N THR A 174 -12.57 13.53 -14.56
CA THR A 174 -12.56 13.66 -16.04
C THR A 174 -13.24 14.95 -16.49
N LYS A 175 -14.45 15.23 -15.98
CA LYS A 175 -15.20 16.44 -16.36
C LYS A 175 -14.47 17.71 -15.93
N LEU A 176 -13.80 17.67 -14.79
CA LEU A 176 -13.07 18.81 -14.26
C LEU A 176 -11.89 19.15 -15.17
N LEU A 177 -11.08 18.14 -15.54
CA LEU A 177 -9.95 18.35 -16.43
C LEU A 177 -10.39 18.72 -17.86
N LYS A 178 -11.43 18.08 -18.42
CA LYS A 178 -11.96 18.46 -19.74
C LYS A 178 -12.36 19.94 -19.85
N ASN A 179 -12.84 20.51 -18.76
CA ASN A 179 -13.29 21.90 -18.71
C ASN A 179 -12.20 22.86 -18.19
N ALA A 180 -10.97 22.39 -17.98
CA ALA A 180 -9.88 23.21 -17.52
C ALA A 180 -9.46 24.22 -18.61
N MET A 181 -9.27 25.48 -18.22
CA MET A 181 -8.74 26.51 -19.14
C MET A 181 -7.34 26.16 -19.65
N HIS A 182 -6.51 25.58 -18.79
CA HIS A 182 -5.17 25.11 -19.09
C HIS A 182 -4.96 23.75 -18.44
N LEU A 183 -4.61 22.74 -19.25
CA LEU A 183 -4.31 21.39 -18.77
C LEU A 183 -2.85 21.26 -18.33
N ASP A 184 -1.93 21.78 -19.16
CA ASP A 184 -0.52 21.79 -18.84
C ASP A 184 -0.22 22.83 -17.75
N GLY A 185 0.53 22.40 -16.74
CA GLY A 185 0.87 23.27 -15.62
C GLY A 185 1.04 22.51 -14.31
N GLN A 186 1.31 23.29 -13.27
CA GLN A 186 1.38 22.78 -11.91
C GLN A 186 -0.03 22.42 -11.42
N ILE A 187 -0.18 21.17 -10.98
CA ILE A 187 -1.35 20.68 -10.27
C ILE A 187 -0.96 20.52 -8.80
N THR A 188 -1.80 21.03 -7.91
CA THR A 188 -1.60 20.92 -6.45
C THR A 188 -2.79 20.19 -5.83
N VAL A 189 -2.51 19.21 -4.97
CA VAL A 189 -3.52 18.52 -4.16
C VAL A 189 -3.24 18.81 -2.70
N ALA A 190 -4.30 19.10 -1.96
CA ALA A 190 -4.25 19.56 -0.59
C ALA A 190 -5.29 18.87 0.30
N ASN A 191 -5.13 19.03 1.61
CA ASN A 191 -6.02 18.50 2.65
C ASN A 191 -6.13 16.97 2.68
N ILE A 192 -5.02 16.27 2.45
CA ILE A 192 -4.97 14.81 2.59
C ILE A 192 -4.63 14.48 4.04
N HIS A 193 -5.54 13.82 4.73
CA HIS A 193 -5.33 13.42 6.13
C HIS A 193 -4.35 12.24 6.23
N ALA A 194 -3.37 12.35 7.12
CA ALA A 194 -2.43 11.30 7.47
C ALA A 194 -1.92 11.49 8.91
N THR A 195 -1.28 10.47 9.47
CA THR A 195 -0.77 10.58 10.84
C THR A 195 0.47 11.46 10.85
N GLN A 196 0.42 12.59 11.55
CA GLN A 196 1.65 13.33 11.86
C GLN A 196 2.40 12.65 13.01
N GLY A 197 3.69 12.93 13.11
CA GLY A 197 4.59 12.33 14.09
C GLY A 197 4.90 10.88 13.75
N PHE A 198 4.67 9.97 14.70
CA PHE A 198 5.00 8.55 14.56
C PHE A 198 3.77 7.66 14.59
N VAL A 199 3.75 6.64 13.73
CA VAL A 199 2.79 5.55 13.78
C VAL A 199 3.52 4.22 13.59
N ALA A 200 2.84 3.14 13.93
CA ALA A 200 3.35 1.78 13.89
C ALA A 200 3.75 1.34 12.47
N GLY A 201 5.05 1.14 12.22
CA GLY A 201 5.55 0.75 10.90
C GLY A 201 5.22 1.82 9.87
N GLY A 202 5.65 3.05 10.16
CA GLY A 202 5.72 4.10 9.17
C GLY A 202 4.46 4.94 9.03
N SER A 203 4.64 6.26 8.96
CA SER A 203 3.59 7.10 8.36
C SER A 203 3.94 7.38 6.91
N SER A 204 2.96 7.21 6.03
CA SER A 204 3.12 7.44 4.60
C SER A 204 1.83 7.97 4.02
N ALA A 205 1.90 8.88 3.05
CA ALA A 205 0.74 9.43 2.37
C ALA A 205 1.12 10.20 1.10
N GLY A 206 0.20 10.22 0.14
CA GLY A 206 0.39 10.92 -1.13
C GLY A 206 -0.84 10.87 -2.02
N TRP A 207 -0.68 11.40 -3.22
CA TRP A 207 -1.72 11.44 -4.25
C TRP A 207 -1.15 11.13 -5.62
N MET A 208 -2.02 10.65 -6.49
CA MET A 208 -1.72 10.33 -7.88
C MET A 208 -2.90 10.72 -8.77
N LEU A 209 -2.62 11.36 -9.89
CA LEU A 209 -3.57 11.67 -10.94
C LEU A 209 -3.19 10.86 -12.18
N TYR A 210 -4.05 9.91 -12.55
CA TYR A 210 -3.90 9.11 -13.76
C TYR A 210 -4.84 9.63 -14.85
N ILE A 211 -4.31 9.87 -16.05
CA ILE A 211 -5.03 10.50 -17.15
C ILE A 211 -4.86 9.65 -18.40
N VAL A 212 -5.98 9.28 -19.04
CA VAL A 212 -6.03 8.67 -20.36
C VAL A 212 -6.52 9.71 -21.35
N TYR A 213 -5.83 9.86 -22.49
CA TYR A 213 -6.13 10.85 -23.51
C TYR A 213 -5.96 10.28 -24.92
N GLU A 214 -6.72 10.83 -25.86
CA GLU A 214 -6.55 10.58 -27.29
C GLU A 214 -5.30 11.29 -27.81
N ALA A 215 -4.56 10.59 -28.66
CA ALA A 215 -3.37 11.08 -29.33
C ALA A 215 -3.18 10.31 -30.65
N PRO A 216 -2.54 10.92 -31.67
CA PRO A 216 -2.35 10.29 -32.97
C PRO A 216 -1.25 9.22 -32.91
N THR A 217 -1.54 8.10 -32.26
CA THR A 217 -0.66 6.92 -32.22
C THR A 217 -0.79 6.13 -33.51
N THR A 218 0.28 5.42 -33.90
CA THR A 218 0.27 4.55 -35.09
C THR A 218 -0.51 3.26 -34.86
N GLN A 219 -0.49 2.76 -33.63
CA GLN A 219 -1.23 1.58 -33.19
C GLN A 219 -2.25 1.96 -32.11
N PRO A 220 -3.45 1.35 -32.11
CA PRO A 220 -4.38 1.50 -31.00
C PRO A 220 -3.80 0.79 -29.76
N LYS A 221 -4.20 1.26 -28.57
CA LYS A 221 -3.83 0.68 -27.28
C LYS A 221 -5.05 0.14 -26.56
N PHE A 222 -4.84 -0.95 -25.83
CA PHE A 222 -5.68 -1.35 -24.72
C PHE A 222 -5.11 -0.77 -23.44
N ILE A 223 -5.90 0.03 -22.73
CA ILE A 223 -5.54 0.64 -21.45
C ILE A 223 -6.55 0.19 -20.41
N THR A 224 -6.11 -0.47 -19.35
CA THR A 224 -6.98 -0.89 -18.25
C THR A 224 -6.44 -0.41 -16.92
N THR A 225 -7.32 0.03 -16.05
CA THR A 225 -7.00 0.48 -14.70
C THR A 225 -7.65 -0.46 -13.70
N PHE A 226 -6.93 -0.77 -12.63
CA PHE A 226 -7.41 -1.53 -11.50
C PHE A 226 -7.16 -0.71 -10.24
N ASN A 227 -8.16 -0.66 -9.39
CA ASN A 227 -8.00 -0.16 -8.03
C ASN A 227 -8.55 -1.19 -7.05
N GLY A 228 -8.05 -1.10 -5.83
CA GLY A 228 -8.29 -2.07 -4.77
C GLY A 228 -7.45 -1.68 -3.57
N PHE A 229 -7.31 -2.60 -2.63
CA PHE A 229 -6.37 -2.44 -1.54
C PHE A 229 -5.88 -3.80 -1.09
N ALA A 230 -4.59 -4.07 -1.31
CA ALA A 230 -3.97 -5.33 -0.99
C ALA A 230 -2.78 -5.11 -0.06
N HIS A 231 -2.74 -5.88 1.01
CA HIS A 231 -1.56 -6.02 1.85
C HIS A 231 -0.67 -7.08 1.22
N VAL A 232 0.50 -6.66 0.75
CA VAL A 232 1.54 -7.57 0.27
C VAL A 232 2.46 -7.86 1.44
N GLY A 233 2.58 -9.13 1.79
CA GLY A 233 3.35 -9.64 2.91
C GLY A 233 3.86 -11.03 2.57
N THR A 234 3.59 -12.03 3.41
CA THR A 234 4.13 -13.39 3.23
C THR A 234 3.57 -14.17 2.04
N ASP A 235 2.34 -13.88 1.63
CA ASP A 235 1.72 -14.49 0.46
C ASP A 235 1.85 -13.51 -0.73
N PRO A 236 1.96 -14.00 -1.98
CA PRO A 236 2.07 -13.16 -3.17
C PRO A 236 0.70 -12.69 -3.68
N VAL A 237 0.53 -11.41 -3.99
CA VAL A 237 -0.71 -10.89 -4.59
C VAL A 237 -0.64 -11.03 -6.10
N ILE A 238 -1.71 -11.55 -6.73
CA ILE A 238 -1.75 -11.81 -8.18
C ILE A 238 -2.90 -11.02 -8.83
N ILE A 239 -2.58 -10.19 -9.82
CA ILE A 239 -3.56 -9.47 -10.65
C ILE A 239 -3.53 -10.03 -12.06
N ASN A 240 -4.69 -10.52 -12.52
CA ASN A 240 -4.86 -11.09 -13.85
C ASN A 240 -5.21 -10.00 -14.86
N LEU A 241 -4.43 -9.89 -15.94
CA LEU A 241 -4.62 -8.93 -17.02
C LEU A 241 -4.96 -9.67 -18.31
N LYS A 242 -6.12 -9.37 -18.88
CA LYS A 242 -6.66 -10.03 -20.08
C LYS A 242 -7.58 -9.09 -20.86
N GLY A 243 -8.03 -9.55 -22.03
CA GLY A 243 -8.96 -8.80 -22.88
C GLY A 243 -8.27 -7.94 -23.93
N PHE A 244 -6.99 -8.21 -24.20
CA PHE A 244 -6.21 -7.60 -25.26
C PHE A 244 -5.72 -8.65 -26.24
N LYS A 245 -5.36 -8.20 -27.44
CA LYS A 245 -4.64 -9.00 -28.42
C LYS A 245 -3.58 -8.12 -29.05
N VAL A 246 -2.31 -8.43 -28.79
CA VAL A 246 -1.17 -7.69 -29.35
C VAL A 246 -1.07 -7.90 -30.87
N PRO A 247 -0.31 -7.06 -31.60
CA PRO A 247 -0.02 -7.28 -33.01
C PRO A 247 0.57 -8.66 -33.27
N GLU A 248 0.16 -9.33 -34.35
CA GLU A 248 0.65 -10.68 -34.69
C GLU A 248 2.09 -10.69 -35.24
N GLU A 249 2.55 -9.54 -35.72
CA GLU A 249 3.91 -9.35 -36.22
C GLU A 249 4.45 -7.98 -35.78
N GLY A 250 5.78 -7.85 -35.74
CA GLY A 250 6.47 -6.62 -35.38
C GLY A 250 6.57 -6.39 -33.87
N GLU A 251 7.27 -5.31 -33.51
CA GLU A 251 7.41 -4.89 -32.12
C GLU A 251 6.13 -4.19 -31.64
N PHE A 252 5.81 -4.37 -30.36
CA PHE A 252 4.72 -3.69 -29.69
C PHE A 252 5.17 -3.22 -28.31
N LYS A 253 4.59 -2.12 -27.83
CA LYS A 253 4.92 -1.54 -26.53
C LYS A 253 3.88 -1.89 -25.48
N THR A 254 4.36 -2.23 -24.29
CA THR A 254 3.54 -2.47 -23.12
C THR A 254 4.09 -1.65 -21.95
N ASN A 255 3.25 -0.83 -21.33
CA ASN A 255 3.59 -0.04 -20.16
C ASN A 255 2.77 -0.51 -18.95
N LEU A 256 3.37 -0.33 -17.78
CA LEU A 256 2.77 -0.60 -16.49
C LEU A 256 2.90 0.64 -15.61
N THR A 257 1.82 1.00 -14.92
CA THR A 257 1.83 1.98 -13.82
C THR A 257 1.38 1.31 -12.54
N LEU A 258 2.06 1.58 -11.43
CA LEU A 258 1.78 1.03 -10.10
C LEU A 258 1.83 2.15 -9.07
N ALA A 259 1.00 2.04 -8.02
CA ALA A 259 1.13 2.90 -6.86
C ALA A 259 0.87 2.14 -5.54
N ALA A 260 1.71 2.42 -4.55
CA ALA A 260 1.74 1.72 -3.27
C ALA A 260 2.06 2.65 -2.08
N LEU A 261 1.78 2.16 -0.86
CA LEU A 261 2.23 2.72 0.41
C LEU A 261 3.16 1.75 1.15
N GLU A 262 4.00 2.27 2.04
CA GLU A 262 4.93 1.51 2.89
C GLU A 262 6.01 0.72 2.11
N GLY A 263 6.46 1.19 0.94
CA GLY A 263 7.64 0.61 0.28
C GLY A 263 8.93 1.23 0.80
N ASP A 264 9.45 0.78 1.94
CA ASP A 264 10.58 1.43 2.59
C ASP A 264 11.87 1.36 1.76
N SER A 265 12.61 2.47 1.70
CA SER A 265 13.78 2.56 0.81
C SER A 265 15.00 1.74 1.26
N ASP A 266 15.11 1.43 2.56
CA ASP A 266 16.22 0.68 3.17
C ASP A 266 15.84 -0.78 3.50
N ILE A 267 14.59 -1.17 3.28
CA ILE A 267 14.12 -2.56 3.41
C ILE A 267 14.01 -3.15 2.00
N THR A 268 14.44 -4.40 1.83
CA THR A 268 14.52 -5.05 0.52
C THR A 268 13.58 -6.26 0.44
N GLU A 269 13.66 -6.98 -0.67
CA GLU A 269 12.82 -8.11 -1.06
C GLU A 269 11.39 -7.73 -1.45
N ASP A 270 11.10 -6.44 -1.64
CA ASP A 270 9.90 -5.96 -2.34
C ASP A 270 10.05 -6.19 -3.84
N GLU A 271 9.28 -7.13 -4.37
CA GLU A 271 9.42 -7.64 -5.73
C GLU A 271 8.11 -7.47 -6.52
N CYS A 272 8.25 -7.08 -7.79
CA CYS A 272 7.17 -7.09 -8.77
C CYS A 272 7.57 -7.96 -9.95
N PHE A 273 6.69 -8.86 -10.36
CA PHE A 273 6.88 -9.72 -11.52
C PHE A 273 5.76 -9.51 -12.53
N ILE A 274 6.10 -9.71 -13.79
CA ILE A 274 5.14 -10.03 -14.83
C ILE A 274 5.35 -11.48 -15.26
N ALA A 275 4.28 -12.25 -15.35
CA ALA A 275 4.30 -13.63 -15.81
C ALA A 275 3.36 -13.82 -16.99
N ASN A 276 3.73 -14.75 -17.86
CA ASN A 276 2.93 -15.19 -18.98
C ASN A 276 2.54 -16.65 -18.79
N PRO A 277 1.29 -16.95 -18.40
CA PRO A 277 0.85 -18.32 -18.14
C PRO A 277 0.99 -19.26 -19.35
N LYS A 278 0.84 -18.72 -20.56
CA LYS A 278 0.92 -19.48 -21.83
C LYS A 278 2.37 -19.84 -22.17
N LEU A 279 3.29 -18.90 -22.02
CA LEU A 279 4.73 -19.12 -22.24
C LEU A 279 5.39 -19.85 -21.05
N LYS A 280 4.76 -19.83 -19.87
CA LYS A 280 5.30 -20.35 -18.61
C LYS A 280 6.62 -19.67 -18.20
N THR A 281 6.72 -18.38 -18.50
CA THR A 281 7.87 -17.54 -18.18
C THR A 281 7.44 -16.42 -17.25
N ALA A 282 8.39 -15.92 -16.46
CA ALA A 282 8.16 -14.80 -15.58
C ALA A 282 9.43 -13.94 -15.47
N THR A 283 9.27 -12.63 -15.52
CA THR A 283 10.38 -11.69 -15.38
C THR A 283 10.12 -10.77 -14.21
N ARG A 284 11.14 -10.64 -13.36
CA ARG A 284 11.17 -9.65 -12.29
C ARG A 284 11.40 -8.27 -12.89
N LEU A 285 10.57 -7.32 -12.50
CA LEU A 285 10.61 -5.96 -13.01
C LEU A 285 11.65 -5.14 -12.27
N LYS A 286 12.27 -4.21 -13.00
CA LYS A 286 13.21 -3.22 -12.49
C LYS A 286 13.18 -1.98 -13.38
N THR A 287 13.69 -0.88 -12.85
CA THR A 287 13.98 0.34 -13.62
C THR A 287 15.36 0.86 -13.22
N GLU A 288 15.81 1.95 -13.83
CA GLU A 288 17.05 2.63 -13.42
C GLU A 288 17.03 3.04 -11.93
N PHE A 289 15.85 3.39 -11.40
CA PHE A 289 15.69 3.88 -10.02
C PHE A 289 15.05 2.87 -9.05
N ARG A 290 14.66 1.70 -9.56
CA ARG A 290 14.00 0.64 -8.80
C ARG A 290 14.71 -0.68 -9.07
N VAL A 291 15.51 -1.12 -8.12
CA VAL A 291 16.22 -2.40 -8.24
C VAL A 291 15.24 -3.55 -8.07
N GLU A 292 15.55 -4.68 -8.68
CA GLU A 292 14.59 -5.79 -8.81
C GLU A 292 14.11 -6.37 -7.47
N LYS A 293 14.96 -6.31 -6.43
CA LYS A 293 14.68 -6.74 -5.05
C LYS A 293 14.33 -5.59 -4.12
N ASN A 294 14.04 -4.42 -4.66
CA ASN A 294 13.48 -3.31 -3.90
C ASN A 294 12.71 -2.42 -4.88
N PHE A 295 11.68 -3.03 -5.48
CA PHE A 295 10.92 -2.37 -6.54
C PHE A 295 10.08 -1.23 -5.96
N PHE A 296 9.51 -1.39 -4.77
CA PHE A 296 8.78 -0.35 -4.02
C PHE A 296 9.71 0.21 -2.96
N ASN A 297 10.26 1.40 -3.20
CA ASN A 297 11.42 1.90 -2.46
C ASN A 297 11.30 3.39 -2.11
N SER A 298 10.08 3.85 -1.86
CA SER A 298 9.77 5.24 -1.51
C SER A 298 10.20 6.21 -2.59
N THR A 299 9.83 5.92 -3.84
CA THR A 299 10.10 6.81 -4.95
C THR A 299 8.87 7.12 -5.78
N VAL A 300 8.87 8.30 -6.38
CA VAL A 300 7.98 8.65 -7.50
C VAL A 300 8.86 8.82 -8.73
N ASN A 301 8.39 8.38 -9.89
CA ASN A 301 9.07 8.51 -11.18
C ASN A 301 9.76 9.89 -11.35
N GLN A 302 11.09 9.86 -11.53
CA GLN A 302 11.96 11.06 -11.51
C GLN A 302 11.75 12.03 -12.68
N ASN A 303 11.06 11.60 -13.74
CA ASN A 303 10.72 12.45 -14.88
C ASN A 303 9.55 13.41 -14.61
N ILE A 304 8.86 13.25 -13.47
CA ILE A 304 7.79 14.15 -13.02
C ILE A 304 8.41 15.28 -12.19
N LYS A 305 8.25 16.53 -12.61
CA LYS A 305 8.67 17.68 -11.79
C LYS A 305 7.70 17.85 -10.62
N ARG A 306 8.21 17.80 -9.39
CA ARG A 306 7.41 17.82 -8.15
C ARG A 306 7.83 18.94 -7.21
N ILE A 307 6.93 19.35 -6.33
CA ILE A 307 7.19 20.30 -5.25
C ILE A 307 6.52 19.78 -3.96
N PRO A 308 7.29 19.40 -2.92
CA PRO A 308 8.75 19.27 -2.92
C PRO A 308 9.19 18.11 -3.83
N ASP A 309 10.43 18.16 -4.31
CA ASP A 309 11.03 17.11 -5.14
C ASP A 309 11.88 16.14 -4.29
N SER A 310 11.21 15.37 -3.44
CA SER A 310 11.87 14.42 -2.52
C SER A 310 12.36 13.18 -3.26
N LYS A 311 13.64 12.84 -3.14
CA LYS A 311 14.19 11.57 -3.65
C LYS A 311 13.67 10.37 -2.87
N ASN A 312 13.36 10.56 -1.59
CA ASN A 312 12.70 9.56 -0.75
C ASN A 312 11.34 10.14 -0.33
N THR A 313 10.26 9.52 -0.82
CA THR A 313 8.87 9.91 -0.58
C THR A 313 8.24 9.22 0.63
N LEU A 314 9.06 8.56 1.46
CA LEU A 314 8.71 8.02 2.77
C LEU A 314 7.50 7.07 2.72
N GLY A 315 7.70 5.99 1.97
CA GLY A 315 6.75 4.91 1.76
C GLY A 315 5.74 5.16 0.63
N PHE A 316 5.65 6.36 0.05
CA PHE A 316 4.69 6.61 -1.04
C PHE A 316 5.32 6.35 -2.40
N ASP A 317 4.81 5.35 -3.14
CA ASP A 317 5.39 4.92 -4.41
C ASP A 317 4.47 5.20 -5.60
N ILE A 318 5.06 5.72 -6.68
CA ILE A 318 4.48 5.69 -8.02
C ILE A 318 5.56 5.19 -8.98
N ALA A 319 5.31 4.04 -9.62
CA ALA A 319 6.17 3.46 -10.63
C ALA A 319 5.48 3.53 -12.00
N THR A 320 6.22 3.90 -13.03
CA THR A 320 5.81 3.72 -14.43
C THR A 320 7.01 3.22 -15.23
N LEU A 321 6.80 2.15 -16.00
CA LEU A 321 7.83 1.48 -16.77
C LEU A 321 7.28 0.85 -18.03
N THR A 322 8.14 0.74 -19.04
CA THR A 322 7.91 -0.10 -20.22
C THR A 322 8.39 -1.51 -19.91
N ILE A 323 7.60 -2.53 -20.27
CA ILE A 323 7.98 -3.92 -20.13
C ILE A 323 8.85 -4.33 -21.32
N GLU A 324 10.05 -4.80 -21.02
CA GLU A 324 11.01 -5.28 -22.01
C GLU A 324 11.37 -6.75 -21.74
N ASN A 325 11.49 -7.54 -22.79
CA ASN A 325 12.04 -8.90 -22.70
C ASN A 325 13.55 -8.81 -22.51
N THR A 326 14.00 -8.85 -21.26
CA THR A 326 15.43 -8.75 -20.94
C THR A 326 16.07 -10.13 -20.83
N ASN A 327 15.68 -10.91 -19.81
CA ASN A 327 16.26 -12.22 -19.50
C ASN A 327 15.45 -13.37 -20.09
N GLU A 328 14.12 -13.32 -19.94
CA GLU A 328 13.18 -14.28 -20.49
C GLU A 328 12.16 -13.54 -21.36
N VAL A 329 11.66 -14.23 -22.38
CA VAL A 329 10.55 -13.72 -23.18
C VAL A 329 9.29 -13.88 -22.35
N VAL A 330 8.70 -12.77 -21.93
CA VAL A 330 7.43 -12.73 -21.19
C VAL A 330 6.31 -12.12 -22.02
N LEU A 331 6.64 -11.27 -22.99
CA LEU A 331 5.72 -10.74 -23.98
C LEU A 331 6.15 -11.15 -25.39
N ASP A 332 5.28 -11.81 -26.13
CA ASP A 332 5.49 -12.10 -27.56
C ASP A 332 4.21 -11.81 -28.35
N ASN A 333 4.27 -11.93 -29.68
CA ASN A 333 3.12 -11.67 -30.55
C ASN A 333 1.96 -12.68 -30.38
N THR A 334 2.09 -13.67 -29.49
CA THR A 334 1.03 -14.63 -29.13
C THR A 334 0.34 -14.31 -27.80
N THR A 335 0.78 -13.25 -27.13
CA THR A 335 0.36 -12.88 -25.77
C THR A 335 -1.03 -12.21 -25.76
N GLU A 336 -1.94 -12.77 -24.98
CA GLU A 336 -3.34 -12.32 -24.83
C GLU A 336 -3.76 -12.15 -23.35
N GLU A 337 -2.93 -12.66 -22.44
CA GLU A 337 -3.06 -12.53 -21.01
C GLU A 337 -1.69 -12.52 -20.34
N VAL A 338 -1.60 -11.81 -19.22
CA VAL A 338 -0.43 -11.80 -18.32
C VAL A 338 -0.90 -11.67 -16.88
N GLU A 339 -0.04 -12.07 -15.94
CA GLU A 339 -0.26 -11.92 -14.51
C GLU A 339 0.78 -10.95 -13.94
N LEU A 340 0.33 -10.03 -13.08
CA LEU A 340 1.23 -9.26 -12.22
C LEU A 340 1.29 -9.92 -10.86
N LEU A 341 2.49 -10.15 -10.35
CA LEU A 341 2.71 -10.74 -9.04
C LEU A 341 3.51 -9.79 -8.15
N PHE A 342 3.05 -9.61 -6.93
CA PHE A 342 3.67 -8.77 -5.93
C PHE A 342 4.06 -9.62 -4.73
N ASN A 343 5.27 -9.47 -4.24
CA ASN A 343 5.80 -10.28 -3.14
C ASN A 343 6.72 -9.46 -2.24
N THR A 344 6.78 -9.82 -0.96
CA THR A 344 7.82 -9.33 -0.05
C THR A 344 8.16 -10.40 1.00
N LYS A 345 9.35 -10.31 1.60
CA LYS A 345 9.81 -11.25 2.64
C LYS A 345 10.24 -10.57 3.92
N GLU A 346 10.78 -9.37 3.81
CA GLU A 346 11.35 -8.62 4.93
C GLU A 346 10.49 -7.41 5.31
N ASP A 347 9.46 -7.10 4.52
CA ASP A 347 8.59 -5.94 4.72
C ASP A 347 7.08 -6.27 4.57
N ARG A 348 6.27 -5.22 4.57
CA ARG A 348 4.91 -5.16 4.05
C ARG A 348 4.76 -3.90 3.20
N PHE A 349 3.95 -3.97 2.16
CA PHE A 349 3.50 -2.77 1.47
C PHE A 349 2.03 -2.89 1.06
N TYR A 350 1.41 -1.75 0.77
CA TYR A 350 0.01 -1.68 0.39
C TYR A 350 -0.15 -1.24 -1.05
N LEU A 351 -0.47 -2.18 -1.94
CA LEU A 351 -0.84 -1.85 -3.31
C LEU A 351 -2.27 -1.28 -3.31
N PHE A 352 -2.48 -0.15 -3.98
CA PHE A 352 -3.83 0.44 -4.13
C PHE A 352 -4.24 0.74 -5.58
N PHE A 353 -3.28 0.73 -6.52
CA PHE A 353 -3.54 1.00 -7.93
C PHE A 353 -2.57 0.27 -8.86
N THR A 354 -3.08 -0.19 -9.99
CA THR A 354 -2.28 -0.56 -11.16
C THR A 354 -2.98 -0.18 -12.46
N ALA A 355 -2.22 0.18 -13.49
CA ALA A 355 -2.72 0.33 -14.85
C ALA A 355 -1.81 -0.41 -15.83
N PHE A 356 -2.43 -1.13 -16.76
CA PHE A 356 -1.76 -1.88 -17.81
C PHE A 356 -2.15 -1.31 -19.17
N GLU A 357 -1.15 -1.03 -19.98
CA GLU A 357 -1.28 -0.38 -21.28
C GLU A 357 -0.51 -1.21 -22.30
N THR A 358 -1.14 -1.66 -23.38
CA THR A 358 -0.45 -2.42 -24.43
C THR A 358 -0.97 -2.04 -25.80
N GLU A 359 -0.07 -1.92 -26.77
CA GLU A 359 -0.46 -1.81 -28.17
C GLU A 359 -1.19 -3.09 -28.62
N ILE A 360 -2.28 -2.92 -29.37
CA ILE A 360 -3.13 -4.02 -29.84
C ILE A 360 -3.23 -4.03 -31.35
N SER A 361 -3.58 -5.18 -31.92
CA SER A 361 -3.77 -5.28 -33.36
C SER A 361 -4.95 -4.44 -33.84
N LYS A 362 -4.80 -3.76 -34.99
CA LYS A 362 -5.87 -2.95 -35.59
C LYS A 362 -7.12 -3.79 -35.88
N GLU A 363 -6.93 -5.03 -36.36
CA GLU A 363 -8.05 -5.94 -36.61
C GLU A 363 -8.84 -6.26 -35.33
N PHE A 364 -8.16 -6.43 -34.20
CA PHE A 364 -8.82 -6.65 -32.91
C PHE A 364 -9.56 -5.40 -32.44
N PHE A 365 -8.94 -4.22 -32.57
CA PHE A 365 -9.57 -2.94 -32.28
C PHE A 365 -10.86 -2.73 -33.09
N ASP A 366 -10.80 -2.92 -34.42
CA ASP A 366 -11.94 -2.75 -35.32
C ASP A 366 -13.11 -3.71 -34.94
N LYS A 367 -12.79 -4.96 -34.54
CA LYS A 367 -13.80 -5.93 -34.05
C LYS A 367 -14.46 -5.49 -32.74
N ILE A 368 -13.73 -4.84 -31.85
CA ILE A 368 -14.29 -4.32 -30.60
C ILE A 368 -15.18 -3.11 -30.88
N GLU A 369 -14.79 -2.20 -31.78
CA GLU A 369 -15.64 -1.07 -32.17
C GLU A 369 -16.99 -1.55 -32.74
N LEU A 370 -16.97 -2.60 -33.57
CA LEU A 370 -18.15 -3.20 -34.21
C LEU A 370 -19.07 -3.97 -33.25
N ASN A 371 -18.57 -4.50 -32.12
CA ASN A 371 -19.36 -5.27 -31.16
C ASN A 371 -19.81 -4.40 -29.97
N ASP A 372 -21.11 -4.17 -29.79
CA ASP A 372 -21.69 -3.43 -28.65
C ASP A 372 -21.55 -4.20 -27.31
N GLN A 373 -20.40 -4.08 -26.64
CA GLN A 373 -20.19 -4.59 -25.29
C GLN A 373 -20.55 -3.52 -24.22
N PRO A 374 -21.35 -3.85 -23.20
CA PRO A 374 -21.99 -2.88 -22.30
C PRO A 374 -21.07 -2.15 -21.29
N ASN A 375 -19.80 -2.56 -21.14
CA ASN A 375 -18.82 -1.94 -20.24
C ASN A 375 -17.63 -1.27 -20.94
N VAL A 376 -17.71 -1.10 -22.27
CA VAL A 376 -16.67 -0.45 -23.07
C VAL A 376 -17.08 1.00 -23.33
N VAL A 377 -16.26 1.97 -22.91
CA VAL A 377 -16.47 3.38 -23.29
C VAL A 377 -16.04 3.54 -24.75
N LYS A 378 -17.03 3.68 -25.65
CA LYS A 378 -16.83 3.95 -27.09
C LYS A 378 -16.67 5.46 -27.33
N LEU A 379 -15.68 5.86 -28.13
CA LEU A 379 -15.60 7.21 -28.70
C LEU A 379 -15.36 7.09 -30.21
N ASN A 380 -16.21 7.73 -31.02
CA ASN A 380 -16.19 7.62 -32.48
C ASN A 380 -14.88 8.19 -33.07
N SER A 381 -14.06 7.32 -33.64
CA SER A 381 -12.74 7.59 -34.24
C SER A 381 -12.74 8.49 -35.49
N GLN A 382 -13.88 9.02 -35.94
CA GLN A 382 -14.01 9.72 -37.23
C GLN A 382 -13.23 11.04 -37.35
N ASN A 383 -12.78 11.64 -36.24
CA ASN A 383 -12.00 12.89 -36.27
C ASN A 383 -10.47 12.70 -36.20
N ILE A 384 -9.97 11.52 -35.81
CA ILE A 384 -8.53 11.32 -35.57
C ILE A 384 -7.78 10.93 -36.85
N GLU A 385 -8.43 10.20 -37.76
CA GLU A 385 -7.81 9.73 -39.02
C GLU A 385 -7.38 10.90 -39.93
N ASN A 386 -8.13 12.01 -39.93
CA ASN A 386 -7.77 13.22 -40.66
C ASN A 386 -6.60 13.98 -40.01
N GLN A 387 -6.49 13.95 -38.67
CA GLN A 387 -5.40 14.62 -37.94
C GLN A 387 -4.06 13.87 -38.06
N ILE A 388 -4.07 12.53 -38.12
CA ILE A 388 -2.86 11.71 -38.36
C ILE A 388 -2.23 12.04 -39.73
N ILE A 389 -3.06 12.34 -40.74
CA ILE A 389 -2.58 12.73 -42.08
C ILE A 389 -1.95 14.13 -42.05
N GLU A 390 -2.46 15.06 -41.24
CA GLU A 390 -1.89 16.40 -41.08
C GLU A 390 -0.57 16.39 -40.29
N VAL A 391 -0.48 15.59 -39.22
CA VAL A 391 0.75 15.46 -38.42
C VAL A 391 1.89 14.85 -39.24
N LYS A 392 1.61 13.84 -40.08
CA LYS A 392 2.62 13.28 -41.00
C LYS A 392 3.15 14.31 -42.00
N LYS A 393 2.31 15.25 -42.45
CA LYS A 393 2.75 16.34 -43.34
C LYS A 393 3.63 17.36 -42.60
N ALA A 394 3.31 17.67 -41.35
CA ALA A 394 4.05 18.66 -40.54
C ALA A 394 5.43 18.17 -40.08
N VAL A 395 5.60 16.86 -39.81
CA VAL A 395 6.90 16.28 -39.45
C VAL A 395 7.90 16.38 -40.61
N ILE A 396 7.43 16.12 -41.84
CA ILE A 396 8.26 16.23 -43.06
C ILE A 396 8.72 17.68 -43.27
N THR A 397 7.92 18.69 -42.90
CA THR A 397 8.29 20.10 -43.05
C THR A 397 9.29 20.57 -42.00
N LYS A 398 9.27 19.99 -40.78
CA LYS A 398 10.19 20.37 -39.69
C LYS A 398 11.60 19.78 -39.85
N GLU A 399 11.73 18.61 -40.47
CA GLU A 399 13.04 18.01 -40.78
C GLU A 399 13.83 18.85 -41.81
N GLU A 400 13.14 19.48 -42.79
CA GLU A 400 13.76 20.40 -43.75
C GLU A 400 14.19 21.75 -43.14
N GLU A 401 13.57 22.19 -42.05
CA GLU A 401 13.96 23.41 -41.33
C GLU A 401 15.11 23.17 -40.34
N GLN A 402 15.18 21.99 -39.72
CA GLN A 402 16.25 21.65 -38.77
C GLN A 402 17.63 21.53 -39.43
N GLU A 403 17.73 21.05 -40.67
CA GLU A 403 19.00 21.03 -41.41
C GLU A 403 19.56 22.43 -41.70
N LYS A 404 18.73 23.48 -41.72
CA LYS A 404 19.19 24.87 -41.92
C LYS A 404 19.69 25.54 -40.64
N THR A 405 19.23 25.10 -39.47
CA THR A 405 19.60 25.72 -38.18
C THR A 405 20.86 25.17 -37.53
N VAL A 406 21.32 23.96 -37.91
CA VAL A 406 22.53 23.34 -37.32
C VAL A 406 23.83 23.99 -37.83
N ALA A 407 23.80 24.78 -38.90
CA ALA A 407 24.99 25.41 -39.48
C ALA A 407 25.49 26.69 -38.77
N LEU A 408 24.84 27.19 -37.71
CA LEU A 408 25.08 28.57 -37.25
C LEU A 408 25.45 28.81 -35.78
N ASN A 409 25.44 27.82 -34.88
CA ASN A 409 25.73 28.10 -33.47
C ASN A 409 26.68 27.07 -32.82
N SER A 410 27.97 27.21 -33.11
CA SER A 410 29.04 26.74 -32.23
C SER A 410 29.97 27.92 -31.95
N ILE A 411 30.01 28.45 -30.71
CA ILE A 411 31.13 29.18 -30.08
C ILE A 411 30.72 29.67 -28.65
N LYS A 412 31.58 29.31 -27.67
CA LYS A 412 31.85 29.93 -26.33
C LYS A 412 31.09 29.54 -25.04
N THR A 413 31.67 28.55 -24.35
CA THR A 413 32.33 28.52 -23.01
C THR A 413 31.94 29.43 -21.83
N ASN A 414 31.71 28.75 -20.68
CA ASN A 414 32.19 28.91 -19.29
C ASN A 414 32.32 30.28 -18.61
N ASP A 415 31.74 30.42 -17.40
CA ASP A 415 32.53 30.42 -16.15
C ASP A 415 31.67 30.37 -14.87
N SER A 416 32.24 29.71 -13.87
CA SER A 416 31.83 29.51 -12.47
C SER A 416 32.15 30.70 -11.56
N ILE A 417 31.49 30.84 -10.39
CA ILE A 417 32.10 31.25 -9.10
C ILE A 417 31.14 30.90 -7.93
N SER A 418 31.76 30.46 -6.83
CA SER A 418 31.25 30.04 -5.52
C SER A 418 31.22 31.17 -4.50
N PHE A 419 30.46 31.04 -3.39
CA PHE A 419 30.83 31.65 -2.09
C PHE A 419 30.27 30.86 -0.89
N LYS A 420 30.92 31.12 0.26
CA LYS A 420 31.11 30.30 1.46
C LYS A 420 30.01 30.40 2.53
N THR A 421 30.07 29.41 3.40
CA THR A 421 29.43 29.14 4.69
C THR A 421 29.80 30.10 5.83
N GLU A 422 28.89 30.25 6.80
CA GLU A 422 29.17 30.58 8.21
C GLU A 422 28.21 29.82 9.16
N ASN A 423 28.78 29.33 10.27
CA ASN A 423 28.16 28.57 11.37
C ASN A 423 27.55 29.51 12.43
N ASN A 424 26.63 28.99 13.27
CA ASN A 424 26.60 29.28 14.71
C ASN A 424 25.76 28.24 15.49
N ASP A 425 26.38 27.65 16.51
CA ASP A 425 25.81 26.82 17.58
C ASP A 425 24.98 27.65 18.58
N VAL A 426 24.06 27.03 19.34
CA VAL A 426 23.93 27.15 20.83
C VAL A 426 22.97 26.07 21.40
N ASN A 427 23.39 25.51 22.54
CA ASN A 427 22.84 24.45 23.41
C ASN A 427 21.76 24.89 24.44
N GLN A 428 21.20 23.87 25.14
CA GLN A 428 20.61 23.82 26.52
C GLN A 428 19.08 23.58 26.58
N SER A 429 18.46 22.89 27.55
CA SER A 429 18.83 21.92 28.62
C SER A 429 17.52 21.40 29.29
N GLU A 430 17.60 20.24 29.97
CA GLU A 430 16.52 19.45 30.59
C GLU A 430 15.98 19.99 31.94
N LYS A 431 14.75 19.59 32.33
CA LYS A 431 14.24 19.64 33.72
C LYS A 431 13.30 18.47 34.07
N GLU A 432 13.65 17.75 35.14
CA GLU A 432 12.84 16.73 35.85
C GLU A 432 11.81 17.34 36.81
N VAL A 433 10.71 16.61 37.08
CA VAL A 433 9.78 16.88 38.19
C VAL A 433 9.40 15.59 38.91
N ASN A 434 9.51 15.62 40.24
CA ASN A 434 9.30 14.54 41.20
C ASN A 434 7.95 14.73 41.94
N PHE A 435 7.16 13.67 42.17
CA PHE A 435 5.95 13.71 42.98
C PHE A 435 5.96 12.61 44.06
N LYS A 436 5.87 13.04 45.33
CA LYS A 436 5.72 12.20 46.53
C LYS A 436 4.25 11.77 46.72
N SER A 437 4.01 10.49 46.96
CA SER A 437 2.72 9.94 47.42
C SER A 437 2.77 9.55 48.90
N LYS A 438 1.61 9.63 49.56
CA LYS A 438 1.42 9.51 51.02
C LYS A 438 0.84 8.13 51.38
N LEU A 439 1.60 7.39 52.20
CA LEU A 439 1.25 6.37 53.22
C LEU A 439 0.25 5.23 52.88
N ILE A 440 0.82 4.06 52.60
CA ILE A 440 0.20 2.73 52.69
C ILE A 440 0.46 2.16 54.10
N THR A 441 -0.56 1.56 54.74
CA THR A 441 -0.46 0.92 56.06
C THR A 441 0.36 -0.37 56.06
N LYS A 442 1.08 -0.62 57.17
CA LYS A 442 2.08 -1.69 57.40
C LYS A 442 1.64 -3.15 57.16
N GLY A 443 0.37 -3.43 56.82
CA GLY A 443 -0.10 -4.76 56.40
C GLY A 443 0.00 -5.03 54.89
N GLN A 444 0.04 -3.99 54.05
CA GLN A 444 0.06 -4.12 52.59
C GLN A 444 1.47 -4.14 51.99
N SER A 445 2.50 -3.78 52.75
CA SER A 445 3.90 -3.84 52.29
C SER A 445 4.52 -5.25 52.35
N GLN A 446 3.84 -6.24 52.96
CA GLN A 446 4.34 -7.62 53.05
C GLN A 446 3.67 -8.61 52.08
N GLN A 447 2.61 -8.21 51.36
CA GLN A 447 1.97 -9.05 50.32
C GLN A 447 2.35 -8.66 48.88
N LEU A 448 3.12 -7.59 48.69
CA LEU A 448 3.68 -7.18 47.39
C LEU A 448 4.98 -7.93 47.02
N GLN A 449 5.48 -8.84 47.87
CA GLN A 449 6.70 -9.61 47.62
C GLN A 449 6.50 -11.10 47.29
N SER A 450 5.26 -11.60 47.17
CA SER A 450 5.00 -13.03 46.92
C SER A 450 4.29 -13.38 45.62
N GLY A 451 4.17 -12.45 44.67
CA GLY A 451 3.94 -12.79 43.25
C GLY A 451 2.66 -13.58 42.91
N ASN A 452 1.62 -13.52 43.75
CA ASN A 452 0.36 -14.20 43.48
C ASN A 452 -0.79 -13.18 43.34
N VAL A 453 -1.06 -12.75 42.11
CA VAL A 453 -2.41 -12.31 41.70
C VAL A 453 -2.70 -12.87 40.30
N ILE A 454 -3.60 -13.87 40.24
CA ILE A 454 -4.36 -14.16 39.03
C ILE A 454 -5.48 -13.12 39.01
N ILE A 455 -5.41 -12.16 38.11
CA ILE A 455 -6.39 -11.06 38.02
C ILE A 455 -7.71 -11.63 37.51
N SER A 456 -8.79 -11.52 38.29
CA SER A 456 -10.15 -11.81 37.83
C SER A 456 -10.66 -10.72 36.88
N SER A 457 -11.46 -11.11 35.87
CA SER A 457 -12.00 -10.23 34.82
C SER A 457 -12.69 -8.96 35.32
N SER A 458 -13.27 -8.97 36.52
CA SER A 458 -13.96 -7.81 37.10
C SER A 458 -13.03 -6.69 37.57
N THR A 459 -11.82 -7.01 38.05
CA THR A 459 -10.82 -6.01 38.51
C THR A 459 -10.12 -5.33 37.33
N TYR A 460 -10.07 -6.02 36.19
CA TYR A 460 -9.52 -5.53 34.92
C TYR A 460 -10.47 -4.52 34.23
N VAL A 461 -11.79 -4.70 34.35
CA VAL A 461 -12.80 -3.77 33.80
C VAL A 461 -12.77 -2.40 34.49
N GLU A 462 -12.35 -2.31 35.75
CA GLU A 462 -12.13 -1.02 36.43
C GLU A 462 -10.83 -0.33 35.98
N ALA A 463 -9.78 -1.09 35.65
CA ALA A 463 -8.56 -0.54 35.05
C ALA A 463 -8.82 0.03 33.65
N LEU A 464 -9.73 -0.58 32.87
CA LEU A 464 -10.18 -0.07 31.57
C LEU A 464 -10.98 1.25 31.65
N LYS A 465 -11.56 1.57 32.82
CA LYS A 465 -12.26 2.86 33.02
C LYS A 465 -11.31 4.02 33.35
N ILE A 466 -10.04 3.75 33.62
CA ILE A 466 -9.01 4.77 33.84
C ILE A 466 -8.04 4.77 32.64
N LYS A 467 -8.43 5.48 31.56
CA LYS A 467 -7.64 5.85 30.36
C LYS A 467 -7.45 4.79 29.26
N ASP A 468 -8.26 4.95 28.20
CA ASP A 468 -8.19 4.51 26.79
C ASP A 468 -6.81 4.46 26.07
N LYS A 469 -5.73 3.90 26.63
CA LYS A 469 -4.43 3.83 25.93
C LYS A 469 -3.67 2.51 26.17
N PRO A 470 -3.95 1.43 25.42
CA PRO A 470 -3.00 0.34 25.32
C PRO A 470 -1.80 0.81 24.47
N LEU A 471 -0.62 0.79 25.09
CA LEU A 471 0.67 1.06 24.45
C LEU A 471 1.07 -0.16 23.59
N GLU A 472 1.11 0.00 22.26
CA GLU A 472 1.41 -1.09 21.31
C GLU A 472 2.93 -1.23 21.07
N THR A 473 3.53 -2.41 21.35
CA THR A 473 4.96 -2.67 21.12
C THR A 473 5.27 -3.23 19.72
N GLN A 474 6.49 -3.14 19.22
CA GLN A 474 6.90 -3.83 17.96
C GLN A 474 6.73 -5.37 18.05
N GLN A 475 7.04 -5.97 19.21
CA GLN A 475 6.82 -7.41 19.43
C GLN A 475 5.33 -7.79 19.48
N PHE A 476 4.46 -6.90 19.98
CA PHE A 476 3.00 -7.06 19.94
C PHE A 476 2.50 -7.10 18.49
N LYS A 477 3.09 -6.29 17.61
CA LYS A 477 2.70 -6.13 16.20
C LYS A 477 3.12 -7.32 15.34
N LEU A 478 4.37 -7.78 15.47
CA LEU A 478 4.87 -8.98 14.79
C LEU A 478 4.06 -10.25 15.08
N ILE A 479 3.40 -10.32 16.23
CA ILE A 479 2.55 -11.45 16.60
C ILE A 479 1.14 -11.28 16.03
N LEU A 480 0.62 -10.05 15.97
CA LEU A 480 -0.70 -9.75 15.39
C LEU A 480 -0.72 -10.01 13.88
N GLU A 481 0.33 -9.58 13.18
CA GLU A 481 0.48 -9.66 11.72
C GLU A 481 0.81 -11.07 11.20
N LYS A 482 1.15 -12.01 12.08
CA LYS A 482 1.38 -13.41 11.67
C LYS A 482 0.09 -14.03 11.15
N ASN A 483 0.20 -14.72 10.01
CA ASN A 483 -0.86 -15.55 9.47
C ASN A 483 -1.36 -16.57 10.49
N ALA A 484 -2.67 -16.78 10.52
CA ALA A 484 -3.28 -17.79 11.37
C ALA A 484 -2.94 -19.18 10.84
N ALA A 485 -2.59 -20.11 11.73
CA ALA A 485 -2.50 -21.51 11.36
C ALA A 485 -3.90 -22.09 11.13
N GLU A 486 -4.09 -22.77 10.01
CA GLU A 486 -5.32 -23.50 9.73
C GLU A 486 -5.22 -24.93 10.29
N ILE A 487 -6.00 -25.23 11.33
CA ILE A 487 -5.98 -26.52 12.02
C ILE A 487 -7.40 -27.05 12.13
N LYS A 488 -7.69 -28.11 11.37
CA LYS A 488 -9.02 -28.72 11.32
C LYS A 488 -9.49 -29.17 12.70
N GLY A 489 -10.71 -28.79 13.07
CA GLY A 489 -11.35 -29.19 14.33
C GLY A 489 -10.91 -28.40 15.58
N VAL A 490 -10.03 -27.42 15.43
CA VAL A 490 -9.59 -26.53 16.52
C VAL A 490 -10.40 -25.23 16.50
N LYS A 491 -10.71 -24.66 17.67
CA LYS A 491 -11.46 -23.40 17.76
C LYS A 491 -10.60 -22.23 17.26
N GLN A 492 -11.25 -21.25 16.62
CA GLN A 492 -10.59 -20.00 16.28
C GLN A 492 -10.14 -19.23 17.53
N GLY A 493 -9.05 -18.47 17.41
CA GLY A 493 -8.56 -17.58 18.45
C GLY A 493 -7.05 -17.62 18.63
N TYR A 494 -6.61 -16.96 19.68
CA TYR A 494 -5.23 -16.91 20.13
C TYR A 494 -5.02 -17.88 21.30
N TYR A 495 -3.97 -18.69 21.18
CA TYR A 495 -3.57 -19.68 22.17
C TYR A 495 -2.22 -19.32 22.76
N VAL A 496 -2.10 -19.25 24.08
CA VAL A 496 -0.80 -19.03 24.73
C VAL A 496 -0.15 -20.38 24.98
N ILE A 497 0.74 -20.76 24.08
CA ILE A 497 1.40 -22.07 24.08
C ILE A 497 2.62 -22.03 24.98
N THR A 498 2.72 -23.01 25.87
CA THR A 498 3.88 -23.19 26.73
C THR A 498 4.97 -24.01 26.04
N LYS A 499 4.59 -25.13 25.39
CA LYS A 499 5.45 -26.02 24.60
C LYS A 499 4.62 -26.83 23.59
N PHE A 500 5.29 -27.39 22.59
CA PHE A 500 4.74 -28.39 21.69
C PHE A 500 5.61 -29.65 21.65
N PHE A 501 5.01 -30.79 21.29
CA PHE A 501 5.70 -32.08 21.23
C PHE A 501 5.23 -32.89 20.02
N SER A 502 6.12 -33.69 19.44
CA SER A 502 5.78 -34.70 18.42
C SER A 502 5.34 -36.03 19.02
N SER A 503 5.47 -36.19 20.35
CA SER A 503 5.02 -37.37 21.10
C SER A 503 3.93 -36.97 22.10
N PRO A 504 2.76 -37.64 22.09
CA PRO A 504 1.68 -37.36 23.03
C PRO A 504 2.10 -37.64 24.48
N GLU A 505 2.92 -38.66 24.73
CA GLU A 505 3.40 -38.99 26.07
C GLU A 505 4.23 -37.85 26.68
N ASN A 506 5.06 -37.18 25.86
CA ASN A 506 5.84 -36.04 26.32
C ASN A 506 4.97 -34.81 26.59
N ALA A 507 3.94 -34.60 25.78
CA ALA A 507 2.95 -33.55 26.00
C ALA A 507 2.20 -33.77 27.34
N PHE A 508 1.80 -35.01 27.63
CA PHE A 508 1.17 -35.37 28.91
C PHE A 508 2.11 -35.20 30.11
N LYS A 509 3.37 -35.63 30.00
CA LYS A 509 4.38 -35.41 31.06
C LYS A 509 4.58 -33.93 31.36
N TRP A 510 4.59 -33.08 30.32
CA TRP A 510 4.69 -31.64 30.50
C TRP A 510 3.44 -31.04 31.16
N GLN A 511 2.25 -31.43 30.72
CA GLN A 511 1.00 -31.03 31.36
C GLN A 511 0.96 -31.43 32.85
N GLU A 512 1.31 -32.67 33.18
CA GLU A 512 1.35 -33.13 34.58
C GLU A 512 2.38 -32.36 35.41
N HIS A 513 3.56 -32.07 34.83
CA HIS A 513 4.52 -31.19 35.48
C HIS A 513 3.94 -29.81 35.79
N LEU A 514 3.25 -29.17 34.83
CA LEU A 514 2.60 -27.88 35.02
C LEU A 514 1.49 -27.94 36.08
N LYS A 515 0.74 -29.04 36.11
CA LYS A 515 -0.30 -29.30 37.12
C LYS A 515 0.28 -29.40 38.53
N THR A 516 1.44 -30.05 38.73
CA THR A 516 2.14 -30.05 40.03
C THR A 516 2.60 -28.67 40.49
N LYS A 517 2.70 -27.71 39.57
CA LYS A 517 3.05 -26.31 39.84
C LYS A 517 1.83 -25.39 39.95
N GLY A 518 0.61 -25.95 39.91
CA GLY A 518 -0.64 -25.21 40.09
C GLY A 518 -1.20 -24.60 38.80
N TYR A 519 -0.69 -25.00 37.63
CA TYR A 519 -1.19 -24.49 36.35
C TYR A 519 -2.19 -25.47 35.72
N GLU A 520 -3.35 -24.95 35.31
CA GLU A 520 -4.29 -25.68 34.48
C GLU A 520 -3.97 -25.49 33.00
N THR A 521 -3.76 -26.59 32.27
CA THR A 521 -3.45 -26.55 30.84
C THR A 521 -4.37 -27.43 30.04
N LYS A 522 -4.46 -27.14 28.74
CA LYS A 522 -5.22 -27.92 27.76
C LYS A 522 -4.35 -28.22 26.54
N PHE A 523 -4.83 -29.15 25.71
CA PHE A 523 -4.16 -29.51 24.46
C PHE A 523 -4.85 -28.89 23.25
N LEU A 524 -4.02 -28.48 22.30
CA LEU A 524 -4.39 -28.25 20.91
C LEU A 524 -3.63 -29.28 20.07
N ILE A 525 -4.32 -30.00 19.18
CA ILE A 525 -3.74 -31.09 18.40
C ILE A 525 -3.79 -30.71 16.92
N ASP A 526 -2.62 -30.72 16.27
CA ASP A 526 -2.50 -30.63 14.82
C ASP A 526 -2.22 -32.04 14.27
N GLU A 527 -3.27 -32.71 13.82
CA GLU A 527 -3.17 -34.07 13.27
C GLU A 527 -2.36 -34.13 11.97
N SER A 528 -2.37 -33.04 11.18
CA SER A 528 -1.66 -32.98 9.90
C SER A 528 -0.14 -32.99 10.10
N LYS A 529 0.33 -32.29 11.13
CA LYS A 529 1.75 -32.19 11.49
C LYS A 529 2.16 -33.19 12.59
N LYS A 530 1.20 -33.94 13.14
CA LYS A 530 1.39 -34.82 14.30
C LYS A 530 2.02 -34.08 15.50
N LEU A 531 1.53 -32.87 15.77
CA LEU A 531 2.02 -32.02 16.86
C LEU A 531 0.96 -31.82 17.95
N TYR A 532 1.41 -31.86 19.19
CA TYR A 532 0.60 -31.68 20.40
C TYR A 532 1.08 -30.44 21.13
N TYR A 533 0.25 -29.40 21.13
CA TYR A 533 0.53 -28.11 21.76
C TYR A 533 -0.12 -28.04 23.15
N VAL A 534 0.64 -27.61 24.16
CA VAL A 534 0.16 -27.45 25.54
C VAL A 534 -0.04 -25.97 25.83
N TYR A 535 -1.29 -25.54 26.02
CA TYR A 535 -1.64 -24.13 26.19
C TYR A 535 -2.26 -23.83 27.55
N LEU A 536 -2.05 -22.59 28.03
CA LEU A 536 -2.59 -22.07 29.29
C LEU A 536 -3.84 -21.22 29.09
N LEU A 537 -3.92 -20.51 27.95
CA LEU A 537 -5.03 -19.62 27.65
C LEU A 537 -5.46 -19.80 26.20
N HIS A 538 -6.78 -19.80 25.99
CA HIS A 538 -7.44 -19.61 24.69
C HIS A 538 -8.39 -18.43 24.82
N THR A 539 -8.34 -17.50 23.87
CA THR A 539 -9.17 -16.30 23.82
C THR A 539 -9.30 -15.81 22.39
N GLU A 540 -10.41 -15.20 22.02
CA GLU A 540 -10.55 -14.50 20.73
C GLU A 540 -9.97 -13.08 20.78
N ASN A 541 -9.65 -12.57 21.97
CA ASN A 541 -9.04 -11.25 22.15
C ASN A 541 -7.50 -11.36 22.18
N PHE A 542 -6.85 -10.81 21.17
CA PHE A 542 -5.39 -10.81 21.06
C PHE A 542 -4.69 -10.23 22.29
N TYR A 543 -5.25 -9.15 22.85
CA TYR A 543 -4.63 -8.46 23.97
C TYR A 543 -4.54 -9.36 25.21
N ASP A 544 -5.58 -10.14 25.49
CA ASP A 544 -5.61 -11.08 26.61
C ASP A 544 -4.53 -12.16 26.44
N ALA A 545 -4.37 -12.69 25.23
CA ALA A 545 -3.32 -13.67 24.91
C ALA A 545 -1.92 -13.08 25.02
N TYR A 546 -1.73 -11.85 24.55
CA TYR A 546 -0.44 -11.18 24.60
C TYR A 546 0.00 -10.84 26.03
N MET A 547 -0.90 -10.32 26.84
CA MET A 547 -0.61 -10.02 28.25
C MET A 547 -0.26 -11.29 29.01
N GLN A 548 -1.02 -12.37 28.80
CA GLN A 548 -0.71 -13.66 29.39
C GLN A 548 0.66 -14.19 28.94
N HIS A 549 1.01 -14.07 27.66
CA HIS A 549 2.35 -14.41 27.15
C HIS A 549 3.45 -13.62 27.86
N LYS A 550 3.27 -12.31 28.03
CA LYS A 550 4.22 -11.44 28.74
C LYS A 550 4.38 -11.81 30.21
N THR A 551 3.28 -12.05 30.92
CA THR A 551 3.32 -12.51 32.32
C THR A 551 4.07 -13.82 32.47
N LEU A 552 3.95 -14.74 31.51
CA LEU A 552 4.66 -16.01 31.55
C LEU A 552 6.17 -15.86 31.29
N LEU A 553 6.61 -14.89 30.47
CA LEU A 553 8.03 -14.67 30.20
C LEU A 553 8.84 -14.30 31.45
N GLU A 554 8.22 -13.75 32.49
CA GLU A 554 8.87 -13.45 33.77
C GLU A 554 9.28 -14.72 34.53
N GLN A 555 8.73 -15.87 34.15
CA GLN A 555 9.02 -17.15 34.76
C GLN A 555 9.94 -17.97 33.85
N SER A 556 11.10 -18.37 34.39
CA SER A 556 12.13 -19.10 33.64
C SER A 556 11.63 -20.39 32.94
N MET A 557 10.60 -21.04 33.49
CA MET A 557 9.99 -22.25 32.93
C MET A 557 9.14 -22.00 31.67
N PHE A 558 8.73 -20.76 31.41
CA PHE A 558 7.93 -20.35 30.26
C PHE A 558 8.66 -19.33 29.36
N LYS A 559 9.98 -19.22 29.49
CA LYS A 559 10.79 -18.28 28.68
C LYS A 559 10.61 -18.46 27.16
N ASP A 560 10.21 -19.66 26.73
CA ASP A 560 10.01 -20.03 25.32
C ASP A 560 8.52 -20.08 24.92
N ASN A 561 7.62 -19.51 25.74
CA ASN A 561 6.19 -19.49 25.43
C ASN A 561 5.88 -18.52 24.29
N TRP A 562 4.80 -18.75 23.53
CA TRP A 562 4.39 -17.85 22.45
C TRP A 562 2.86 -17.82 22.28
N VAL A 563 2.38 -16.79 21.58
CA VAL A 563 0.98 -16.69 21.16
C VAL A 563 0.83 -17.34 19.78
N PHE A 564 -0.08 -18.30 19.67
CA PHE A 564 -0.39 -19.04 18.46
C PHE A 564 -1.78 -18.65 17.95
N LYS A 565 -1.82 -17.98 16.80
CA LYS A 565 -3.05 -17.56 16.12
C LYS A 565 -3.57 -18.73 15.28
N VAL A 566 -4.80 -19.17 15.51
CA VAL A 566 -5.36 -20.38 14.88
C VAL A 566 -6.76 -20.11 14.36
N ASN A 567 -7.04 -20.53 13.12
CA ASN A 567 -8.35 -20.44 12.44
C ASN A 567 -9.03 -19.06 12.50
N MET A 568 -8.26 -17.98 12.64
CA MET A 568 -8.77 -16.61 12.68
C MET A 568 -8.86 -16.07 11.25
N THR A 569 -10.03 -15.55 10.88
CA THR A 569 -10.29 -14.98 9.54
C THR A 569 -10.09 -13.47 9.48
N ASP A 570 -10.07 -12.80 10.63
CA ASP A 570 -9.73 -11.39 10.75
C ASP A 570 -8.28 -11.28 11.23
N PHE A 571 -7.43 -10.55 10.50
CA PHE A 571 -6.03 -10.39 10.91
C PHE A 571 -5.92 -9.58 12.21
#